data_AF-A0ABD7CP18-F1
#
_entry.id   AF-A0ABD7CP18-F1
#
_cell.length_a   1.000
_cell.length_b   1.000
_cell.length_c   1.000
_cell.angle_alpha   90.00
_cell.angle_beta   90.00
_cell.angle_gamma   90.00
#
_symmetry.space_group_name_H-M   'P 1'
#
loop_
_entity.id
_entity.type
_entity.pdbx_description
1 polymer ?
#
loop_
_entity_poly.entity_id
_entity_poly.type
_entity_poly.pdbx_seq_one_letter_code
_entity_poly.pdbx_strand_id
1 'polypeptide(L)'
;MKNEDKEFLKELQHEMLTQDTVGQANPRFWVVIQDVKIYGINEEFDITGQTLFYDNEEVGDNLEVVCDFLIEYVNDGSLEYTVEFLNDSILIDGFEPLNTMGDAFDFMESELHLENINLVNYRIEKQIASDTFFITLRECKKHIKLNSYHYKNPRPYAMTAWRSPQVERLYGILEKTDWKNI
;
A
#
# COMPACT_ATOMS: atom_id res chain seq x y z
N MET A 1 -14.33 18.72 -34.48
CA MET A 1 -13.25 18.09 -33.70
C MET A 1 -11.91 18.63 -34.21
N LYS A 2 -10.99 19.02 -33.33
CA LYS A 2 -9.69 19.55 -33.76
C LYS A 2 -8.80 18.39 -34.26
N ASN A 3 -7.78 18.69 -35.04
CA ASN A 3 -6.84 17.66 -35.53
C ASN A 3 -6.10 16.96 -34.37
N GLU A 4 -5.76 17.70 -33.31
CA GLU A 4 -5.15 17.13 -32.11
C GLU A 4 -6.05 16.10 -31.43
N ASP A 5 -7.35 16.39 -31.30
CA ASP A 5 -8.33 15.44 -30.75
C ASP A 5 -8.44 14.16 -31.62
N LYS A 6 -8.36 14.31 -32.95
CA LYS A 6 -8.40 13.17 -33.89
C LYS A 6 -7.20 12.25 -33.73
N GLU A 7 -5.99 12.84 -33.67
CA GLU A 7 -4.78 12.04 -33.47
C GLU A 7 -4.77 11.37 -32.09
N PHE A 8 -5.20 12.09 -31.04
CA PHE A 8 -5.39 11.49 -29.71
C PHE A 8 -6.33 10.27 -29.75
N LEU A 9 -7.48 10.37 -30.41
CA LEU A 9 -8.44 9.25 -30.49
C LEU A 9 -7.91 8.08 -31.31
N LYS A 10 -7.12 8.33 -32.36
CA LYS A 10 -6.46 7.28 -33.15
C LYS A 10 -5.42 6.52 -32.33
N GLU A 11 -4.58 7.24 -31.59
CA GLU A 11 -3.60 6.65 -30.69
C GLU A 11 -4.28 5.85 -29.57
N LEU A 12 -5.33 6.43 -28.96
CA LEU A 12 -6.11 5.77 -27.92
C LEU A 12 -6.78 4.49 -28.43
N GLN A 13 -7.42 4.53 -29.61
CA GLN A 13 -8.02 3.35 -30.23
C GLN A 13 -6.99 2.24 -30.47
N HIS A 14 -5.83 2.58 -31.03
CA HIS A 14 -4.76 1.62 -31.26
C HIS A 14 -4.31 0.98 -29.95
N GLU A 15 -4.07 1.78 -28.91
CA GLU A 15 -3.66 1.28 -27.60
C GLU A 15 -4.74 0.41 -26.94
N MET A 16 -6.02 0.81 -27.01
CA MET A 16 -7.14 0.03 -26.47
C MET A 16 -7.23 -1.37 -27.07
N LEU A 17 -7.01 -1.50 -28.39
CA LEU A 17 -7.09 -2.75 -29.13
C LEU A 17 -5.87 -3.67 -28.96
N THR A 18 -4.72 -3.13 -28.55
CA THR A 18 -3.43 -3.84 -28.54
C THR A 18 -2.83 -4.05 -27.16
N GLN A 19 -3.27 -3.29 -26.14
CA GLN A 19 -2.80 -3.47 -24.77
C GLN A 19 -3.13 -4.87 -24.24
N ASP A 20 -2.30 -5.38 -23.31
CA ASP A 20 -2.54 -6.63 -22.61
C ASP A 20 -3.90 -6.60 -21.89
N THR A 21 -4.71 -7.64 -22.11
CA THR A 21 -6.04 -7.75 -21.51
C THR A 21 -6.00 -8.32 -20.10
N VAL A 22 -4.90 -8.97 -19.69
CA VAL A 22 -4.74 -9.71 -18.43
C VAL A 22 -5.92 -10.63 -18.11
N GLY A 23 -6.55 -11.18 -19.16
CA GLY A 23 -7.72 -12.06 -19.06
C GLY A 23 -9.05 -11.35 -18.75
N GLN A 24 -9.09 -10.01 -18.75
CA GLN A 24 -10.29 -9.21 -18.50
C GLN A 24 -11.02 -8.83 -19.79
N ALA A 25 -12.34 -8.92 -19.77
CA ALA A 25 -13.22 -8.56 -20.89
C ALA A 25 -13.42 -7.04 -21.00
N ASN A 26 -13.82 -6.58 -22.18
CA ASN A 26 -14.29 -5.21 -22.35
C ASN A 26 -15.71 -5.02 -21.76
N PRO A 27 -16.07 -3.81 -21.27
CA PRO A 27 -15.26 -2.59 -21.25
C PRO A 27 -14.25 -2.58 -20.09
N ARG A 28 -12.96 -2.65 -20.42
CA ARG A 28 -11.87 -2.79 -19.45
C ARG A 28 -11.23 -1.45 -19.16
N PHE A 29 -11.15 -1.10 -17.90
CA PHE A 29 -10.40 0.05 -17.41
C PHE A 29 -9.39 -0.39 -16.35
N TRP A 30 -8.50 0.51 -15.99
CA TRP A 30 -7.45 0.26 -15.02
C TRP A 30 -7.59 1.19 -13.83
N VAL A 31 -7.28 0.65 -12.66
CA VAL A 31 -7.20 1.38 -11.39
C VAL A 31 -5.85 1.06 -10.75
N VAL A 32 -5.49 1.80 -9.70
CA VAL A 32 -4.37 1.42 -8.84
C VAL A 32 -4.91 0.53 -7.73
N ILE A 33 -4.30 -0.63 -7.54
CA ILE A 33 -4.48 -1.44 -6.32
C ILE A 33 -3.26 -1.25 -5.43
N GLN A 34 -3.48 -1.15 -4.13
CA GLN A 34 -2.44 -0.93 -3.12
C GLN A 34 -2.67 -1.82 -1.90
N ASP A 35 -1.60 -1.97 -1.12
CA ASP A 35 -1.66 -2.62 0.19
C ASP A 35 -2.18 -1.63 1.24
N VAL A 36 -3.07 -2.08 2.11
CA VAL A 36 -3.63 -1.30 3.22
C VAL A 36 -3.52 -2.14 4.49
N LYS A 37 -2.97 -1.57 5.56
CA LYS A 37 -2.95 -2.19 6.88
C LYS A 37 -4.32 -2.03 7.54
N ILE A 38 -4.94 -3.15 7.92
CA ILE A 38 -6.16 -3.19 8.73
C ILE A 38 -5.75 -3.66 10.12
N TYR A 39 -5.94 -2.81 11.12
CA TYR A 39 -5.53 -3.04 12.50
C TYR A 39 -6.66 -3.67 13.34
N GLY A 40 -6.31 -4.22 14.49
CA GLY A 40 -7.26 -4.79 15.46
C GLY A 40 -7.78 -6.16 15.06
N ILE A 41 -6.99 -6.92 14.30
CA ILE A 41 -7.35 -8.29 13.89
C ILE A 41 -7.10 -9.23 15.06
N ASN A 42 -8.13 -9.97 15.48
CA ASN A 42 -7.97 -10.97 16.53
C ASN A 42 -6.97 -12.06 16.08
N GLU A 43 -6.11 -12.51 17.01
CA GLU A 43 -5.04 -13.49 16.78
C GLU A 43 -5.52 -14.86 16.25
N GLU A 44 -6.80 -15.20 16.46
CA GLU A 44 -7.42 -16.42 15.92
C GLU A 44 -7.64 -16.34 14.39
N PHE A 45 -7.54 -15.15 13.79
CA PHE A 45 -7.64 -14.96 12.35
C PHE A 45 -6.27 -14.86 11.67
N ASP A 46 -6.29 -14.93 10.35
CA ASP A 46 -5.09 -14.70 9.53
C ASP A 46 -4.60 -13.26 9.71
N ILE A 47 -3.47 -13.10 10.40
CA ILE A 47 -2.77 -11.84 10.61
C ILE A 47 -1.51 -11.80 9.73
N THR A 48 -1.14 -10.61 9.28
CA THR A 48 0.11 -10.40 8.54
C THR A 48 1.28 -10.09 9.45
N GLY A 49 1.02 -9.37 10.55
CA GLY A 49 2.05 -9.01 11.51
C GLY A 49 1.47 -8.25 12.71
N GLN A 50 2.37 -7.68 13.49
CA GLN A 50 2.06 -6.88 14.66
C GLN A 50 2.77 -5.54 14.57
N THR A 51 2.17 -4.50 15.12
CA THR A 51 2.77 -3.17 15.16
C THR A 51 2.64 -2.59 16.55
N LEU A 52 3.63 -1.82 16.96
CA LEU A 52 3.65 -1.12 18.23
C LEU A 52 3.04 0.28 18.04
N PHE A 53 2.14 0.63 18.94
CA PHE A 53 1.62 1.99 19.10
C PHE A 53 2.03 2.55 20.46
N TYR A 54 2.40 3.82 20.49
CA TYR A 54 2.65 4.59 21.71
C TYR A 54 1.92 5.92 21.62
N ASP A 55 1.15 6.29 22.65
CA ASP A 55 0.32 7.50 22.67
C ASP A 55 -0.63 7.66 21.45
N ASN A 56 -1.11 6.53 20.91
CA ASN A 56 -1.95 6.42 19.71
C ASN A 56 -1.24 6.74 18.38
N GLU A 57 0.09 6.85 18.37
CA GLU A 57 0.89 6.97 17.16
C GLU A 57 1.56 5.63 16.83
N GLU A 58 1.60 5.25 15.55
CA GLU A 58 2.29 4.03 15.10
C GLU A 58 3.80 4.25 15.23
N VAL A 59 4.45 3.45 16.07
CA VAL A 59 5.91 3.44 16.21
C VAL A 59 6.51 2.67 15.04
N GLY A 60 6.08 1.42 14.86
CA GLY A 60 6.61 0.55 13.81
C GLY A 60 6.13 -0.89 13.92
N ASP A 61 6.43 -1.69 12.90
CA ASP A 61 6.03 -3.10 12.76
C ASP A 61 7.22 -4.05 12.60
N ASN A 62 8.43 -3.56 12.87
CA ASN A 62 9.66 -4.32 12.83
C ASN A 62 10.59 -3.85 13.96
N LEU A 63 11.48 -4.75 14.37
CA LEU A 63 12.34 -4.53 15.54
C LEU A 63 13.36 -3.41 15.36
N GLU A 64 13.83 -3.15 14.15
CA GLU A 64 14.80 -2.07 13.90
C GLU A 64 14.17 -0.71 14.22
N VAL A 65 12.97 -0.44 13.69
CA VAL A 65 12.23 0.80 13.98
C VAL A 65 11.85 0.91 15.45
N VAL A 66 11.45 -0.20 16.08
CA VAL A 66 11.14 -0.23 17.52
C VAL A 66 12.40 0.01 18.36
N CYS A 67 13.56 -0.47 17.93
CA CYS A 67 14.85 -0.21 18.56
C CYS A 67 15.22 1.27 18.47
N ASP A 68 15.04 1.90 17.31
CA ASP A 68 15.28 3.33 17.13
C ASP A 68 14.44 4.15 18.12
N PHE A 69 13.14 3.82 18.23
CA PHE A 69 12.25 4.43 19.22
C PHE A 69 12.74 4.22 20.67
N LEU A 70 13.16 3.00 21.04
CA LEU A 70 13.69 2.71 22.37
C LEU A 70 14.95 3.52 22.68
N ILE A 71 15.88 3.62 21.71
CA ILE A 71 17.10 4.41 21.85
C ILE A 71 16.75 5.88 22.10
N GLU A 72 15.82 6.45 21.31
CA GLU A 72 15.34 7.81 21.52
C GLU A 72 14.72 7.99 22.90
N TYR A 73 13.80 7.09 23.29
CA TYR A 73 13.11 7.15 24.58
C TYR A 73 14.07 7.06 25.77
N VAL A 74 15.01 6.11 25.75
CA VAL A 74 16.01 5.93 26.82
C VAL A 74 16.92 7.16 26.94
N ASN A 75 17.38 7.71 25.82
CA ASN A 75 18.25 8.88 25.81
C ASN A 75 17.52 10.14 26.31
N ASP A 76 16.30 10.39 25.83
CA ASP A 76 15.50 11.54 26.23
C ASP A 76 15.07 11.45 27.70
N GLY A 77 14.76 10.24 28.17
CA GLY A 77 14.45 9.95 29.57
C GLY A 77 15.68 9.94 30.49
N SER A 78 16.89 10.02 29.96
CA SER A 78 18.16 9.84 30.71
C SER A 78 18.18 8.55 31.53
N LEU A 79 17.62 7.47 30.97
CA LEU A 79 17.58 6.16 31.62
C LEU A 79 18.94 5.46 31.50
N GLU A 80 19.31 4.67 32.50
CA GLU A 80 20.60 3.95 32.55
C GLU A 80 20.54 2.63 31.77
N TYR A 81 20.09 2.69 30.51
CA TYR A 81 20.10 1.54 29.59
C TYR A 81 20.96 1.85 28.37
N THR A 82 21.66 0.83 27.89
CA THR A 82 22.32 0.84 26.58
C THR A 82 21.52 -0.06 25.66
N VAL A 83 20.94 0.52 24.60
CA VAL A 83 20.11 -0.18 23.62
C VAL A 83 20.81 -0.19 22.27
N GLU A 84 20.91 -1.36 21.64
CA GLU A 84 21.44 -1.48 20.27
C GLU A 84 20.69 -2.55 19.45
N PHE A 85 20.64 -2.36 18.13
CA PHE A 85 20.09 -3.35 17.20
C PHE A 85 21.23 -4.17 16.57
N LEU A 86 21.22 -5.49 16.76
CA LEU A 86 22.25 -6.37 16.22
C LEU A 86 21.68 -7.75 15.91
N ASN A 87 22.00 -8.27 14.72
CA ASN A 87 21.59 -9.60 14.24
C ASN A 87 20.07 -9.86 14.33
N ASP A 88 19.27 -8.88 13.90
CA ASP A 88 17.80 -8.92 13.93
C ASP A 88 17.18 -8.98 15.34
N SER A 89 17.95 -8.60 16.37
CA SER A 89 17.51 -8.55 17.76
C SER A 89 17.81 -7.19 18.38
N ILE A 90 17.02 -6.79 19.37
CA ILE A 90 17.31 -5.64 20.23
C ILE A 90 18.07 -6.14 21.45
N LEU A 91 19.24 -5.56 21.70
CA LEU A 91 20.08 -5.86 22.84
C LEU A 91 19.97 -4.72 23.84
N ILE A 92 19.72 -5.08 25.10
CA ILE A 92 19.62 -4.15 26.22
C ILE A 92 20.53 -4.69 27.33
N ASP A 93 21.36 -3.82 27.91
CA ASP A 93 22.29 -4.22 28.95
C ASP A 93 21.58 -4.77 30.19
N GLY A 94 21.96 -5.99 30.58
CA GLY A 94 21.35 -6.69 31.72
C GLY A 94 20.11 -7.51 31.38
N PHE A 95 19.69 -7.56 30.11
CA PHE A 95 18.54 -8.33 29.65
C PHE A 95 18.92 -9.36 28.56
N GLU A 96 18.05 -10.37 28.40
CA GLU A 96 18.14 -11.28 27.26
C GLU A 96 17.75 -10.53 25.97
N PRO A 97 18.31 -10.92 24.80
CA PRO A 97 17.96 -10.32 23.53
C PRO A 97 16.47 -10.38 23.23
N LEU A 98 15.88 -9.26 22.79
CA LEU A 98 14.50 -9.19 22.36
C LEU A 98 14.44 -9.54 20.87
N ASN A 99 13.77 -10.64 20.54
CA ASN A 99 13.76 -11.24 19.20
C ASN A 99 12.41 -11.11 18.51
N THR A 100 11.39 -10.62 19.22
CA THR A 100 10.04 -10.45 18.68
C THR A 100 9.43 -9.12 19.11
N MET A 101 8.41 -8.67 18.37
CA MET A 101 7.62 -7.49 18.74
C MET A 101 6.96 -7.65 20.12
N GLY A 102 6.62 -8.90 20.50
CA GLY A 102 6.13 -9.25 21.83
C GLY A 102 7.19 -9.01 22.91
N ASP A 103 8.42 -9.49 22.71
CA ASP A 103 9.52 -9.27 23.66
C ASP A 103 9.78 -7.77 23.89
N ALA A 104 9.77 -6.99 22.81
CA ALA A 104 9.93 -5.53 22.88
C ALA A 104 8.77 -4.83 23.60
N PHE A 105 7.53 -5.25 23.32
CA PHE A 105 6.35 -4.76 24.02
C PHE A 105 6.41 -5.08 25.52
N ASP A 106 6.70 -6.33 25.88
CA ASP A 106 6.78 -6.80 27.27
C ASP A 106 7.85 -6.04 28.05
N PHE A 107 9.03 -5.80 27.46
CA PHE A 107 10.08 -4.98 28.07
C PHE A 107 9.60 -3.55 28.33
N MET A 108 8.98 -2.92 27.33
CA MET A 108 8.47 -1.55 27.46
C MET A 108 7.34 -1.41 28.50
N GLU A 109 6.40 -2.35 28.51
CA GLU A 109 5.28 -2.34 29.45
C GLU A 109 5.73 -2.70 30.87
N SER A 110 6.54 -3.76 31.02
CA SER A 110 6.87 -4.32 32.33
C SER A 110 8.10 -3.69 32.97
N GLU A 111 9.15 -3.38 32.21
CA GLU A 111 10.42 -2.87 32.75
C GLU A 111 10.49 -1.34 32.70
N LEU A 112 10.04 -0.72 31.60
CA LEU A 112 10.00 0.74 31.49
C LEU A 112 8.71 1.36 32.05
N HIS A 113 7.71 0.54 32.37
CA HIS A 113 6.39 0.99 32.83
C HIS A 113 5.76 2.02 31.90
N LEU A 114 5.91 1.84 30.58
CA LEU A 114 5.28 2.70 29.60
C LEU A 114 3.77 2.55 29.64
N GLU A 115 3.08 3.66 29.92
CA GLU A 115 1.63 3.76 29.76
C GLU A 115 1.29 4.06 28.29
N ASN A 116 0.04 3.77 27.88
CA ASN A 116 -0.48 4.00 26.52
C ASN A 116 0.28 3.26 25.38
N ILE A 117 1.06 2.24 25.71
CA ILE A 117 1.67 1.34 24.74
C ILE A 117 0.70 0.21 24.37
N ASN A 118 0.65 -0.14 23.08
CA ASN A 118 -0.18 -1.24 22.59
C ASN A 118 0.55 -2.03 21.51
N LEU A 119 0.53 -3.36 21.62
CA LEU A 119 0.89 -4.25 20.52
C LEU A 119 -0.36 -4.66 19.75
N VAL A 120 -0.47 -4.24 18.50
CA VAL A 120 -1.68 -4.39 17.69
C VAL A 120 -1.42 -5.28 16.48
N ASN A 121 -2.19 -6.35 16.38
CA ASN A 121 -2.21 -7.21 15.20
C ASN A 121 -2.82 -6.48 14.00
N TYR A 122 -2.22 -6.67 12.83
CA TYR A 122 -2.74 -6.16 11.56
C TYR A 122 -2.73 -7.20 10.46
N ARG A 123 -3.58 -6.99 9.45
CA ARG A 123 -3.57 -7.71 8.18
C ARG A 123 -3.35 -6.74 7.03
N ILE A 124 -2.51 -7.12 6.08
CA ILE A 124 -2.38 -6.40 4.82
C ILE A 124 -3.46 -6.89 3.85
N GLU A 125 -4.31 -5.97 3.41
CA GLU A 125 -5.31 -6.22 2.39
C GLU A 125 -5.02 -5.43 1.12
N LYS A 126 -5.38 -6.01 -0.02
CA LYS A 126 -5.29 -5.31 -1.31
C LYS A 126 -6.57 -4.54 -1.58
N GLN A 127 -6.48 -3.22 -1.66
CA GLN A 127 -7.63 -2.35 -1.90
C GLN A 127 -7.40 -1.47 -3.13
N ILE A 128 -8.49 -1.15 -3.83
CA ILE A 128 -8.47 -0.18 -4.93
C ILE A 128 -8.24 1.20 -4.33
N ALA A 129 -7.23 1.91 -4.80
CA ALA A 129 -7.03 3.30 -4.43
C ALA A 129 -8.15 4.17 -5.00
N SER A 130 -8.73 5.01 -4.15
CA SER A 130 -9.79 5.93 -4.55
C SER A 130 -9.30 6.87 -5.65
N ASP A 131 -10.26 7.41 -6.41
CA ASP A 131 -10.02 8.47 -7.41
C ASP A 131 -9.06 8.07 -8.54
N THR A 132 -8.86 6.76 -8.75
CA THR A 132 -8.08 6.23 -9.87
C THR A 132 -9.00 5.64 -10.95
N PHE A 133 -8.79 6.08 -12.19
CA PHE A 133 -9.45 5.56 -13.38
C PHE A 133 -8.59 5.86 -14.60
N PHE A 134 -8.26 4.82 -15.37
CA PHE A 134 -7.46 4.95 -16.59
C PHE A 134 -8.01 4.04 -17.67
N ILE A 135 -8.06 4.53 -18.91
CA ILE A 135 -8.50 3.70 -20.04
C ILE A 135 -7.39 2.72 -20.46
N THR A 136 -6.12 3.11 -20.27
CA THR A 136 -4.99 2.31 -20.72
C THR A 136 -4.04 1.89 -19.60
N LEU A 137 -3.44 0.71 -19.76
CA LEU A 137 -2.45 0.17 -18.85
C LEU A 137 -1.22 1.08 -18.74
N ARG A 138 -0.79 1.67 -19.87
CA ARG A 138 0.36 2.57 -19.92
C ARG A 138 0.14 3.80 -19.06
N GLU A 139 -1.04 4.40 -19.14
CA GLU A 139 -1.39 5.59 -18.35
C GLU A 139 -1.39 5.26 -16.85
N CYS A 140 -2.03 4.16 -16.44
CA CYS A 140 -2.02 3.70 -15.05
C CYS A 140 -0.59 3.43 -14.54
N LYS A 141 0.25 2.74 -15.32
CA LYS A 141 1.67 2.51 -14.97
C LYS A 141 2.45 3.83 -14.85
N LYS A 142 2.22 4.79 -15.75
CA LYS A 142 2.85 6.11 -15.70
C LYS A 142 2.42 6.87 -14.44
N HIS A 143 1.13 6.82 -14.11
CA HIS A 143 0.59 7.40 -12.87
C HIS A 143 1.28 6.83 -11.64
N ILE A 144 1.35 5.50 -11.53
CA ILE A 144 2.03 4.83 -10.42
C ILE A 144 3.51 5.26 -10.34
N LYS A 145 4.22 5.31 -11.47
CA LYS A 145 5.63 5.72 -11.50
C LYS A 145 5.85 7.16 -11.00
N LEU A 146 4.93 8.07 -11.30
CA LEU A 146 5.05 9.49 -10.94
C LEU A 146 4.52 9.79 -9.53
N ASN A 147 3.64 8.94 -9.00
CA ASN A 147 2.88 9.19 -7.77
C ASN A 147 3.02 8.05 -6.74
N SER A 148 4.08 7.24 -6.82
CA SER A 148 4.23 6.04 -5.96
C SER A 148 4.25 6.34 -4.47
N TYR A 149 4.66 7.55 -4.08
CA TYR A 149 4.70 8.00 -2.69
C TYR A 149 3.30 8.18 -2.06
N HIS A 150 2.23 8.26 -2.87
CA HIS A 150 0.84 8.29 -2.41
C HIS A 150 0.25 6.91 -2.14
N TYR A 151 0.98 5.83 -2.44
CA TYR A 151 0.47 4.47 -2.39
C TYR A 151 1.44 3.52 -1.69
N LYS A 152 0.94 2.40 -1.17
CA LYS A 152 1.77 1.30 -0.64
C LYS A 152 1.76 0.13 -1.61
N ASN A 153 2.95 -0.28 -2.09
CA ASN A 153 3.14 -1.34 -3.08
C ASN A 153 2.18 -1.27 -4.30
N PRO A 154 2.02 -0.09 -4.94
CA PRO A 154 1.01 0.11 -5.97
C PRO A 154 1.22 -0.74 -7.21
N ARG A 155 0.13 -1.26 -7.79
CA ARG A 155 0.14 -2.01 -9.04
C ARG A 155 -1.04 -1.62 -9.92
N PRO A 156 -0.90 -1.67 -11.25
CA PRO A 156 -2.05 -1.54 -12.14
C PRO A 156 -2.97 -2.75 -11.97
N TYR A 157 -4.27 -2.52 -11.86
CA TYR A 157 -5.28 -3.56 -11.73
C TYR A 157 -6.38 -3.35 -12.77
N ALA A 158 -6.63 -4.37 -13.58
CA ALA A 158 -7.67 -4.32 -14.60
C ALA A 158 -9.03 -4.64 -13.98
N MET A 159 -10.01 -3.78 -14.27
CA MET A 159 -11.40 -3.96 -13.91
C MET A 159 -12.27 -3.98 -15.15
N THR A 160 -13.39 -4.70 -15.07
CA THR A 160 -14.42 -4.69 -16.11
C THR A 160 -15.58 -3.81 -15.65
N ALA A 161 -16.02 -2.88 -16.47
CA ALA A 161 -17.24 -2.09 -16.24
C ALA A 161 -18.48 -2.99 -16.45
N TRP A 162 -18.72 -3.85 -15.47
CA TRP A 162 -19.68 -4.94 -15.56
C TRP A 162 -21.12 -4.42 -15.63
N ARG A 163 -21.87 -4.87 -16.64
CA ARG A 163 -23.27 -4.46 -16.89
C ARG A 163 -23.45 -2.94 -16.91
N SER A 164 -22.54 -2.25 -17.60
CA SER A 164 -22.61 -0.81 -17.84
C SER A 164 -22.82 -0.49 -19.33
N PRO A 165 -24.08 -0.43 -19.82
CA PRO A 165 -24.37 -0.29 -21.25
C PRO A 165 -23.87 1.04 -21.84
N GLN A 166 -23.80 2.10 -21.04
CA GLN A 166 -23.28 3.39 -21.47
C GLN A 166 -21.76 3.33 -21.72
N VAL A 167 -21.03 2.66 -20.82
CA VAL A 167 -19.57 2.47 -20.98
C VAL A 167 -19.30 1.51 -22.14
N GLU A 168 -20.10 0.45 -22.30
CA GLU A 168 -20.01 -0.44 -23.45
C GLU A 168 -20.22 0.28 -24.76
N ARG A 169 -21.24 1.15 -24.85
CA ARG A 169 -21.46 1.99 -26.03
C ARG A 169 -20.29 2.94 -26.28
N LEU A 170 -19.74 3.57 -25.24
CA LEU A 170 -18.58 4.45 -25.36
C LEU A 170 -17.36 3.70 -25.90
N TYR A 171 -17.04 2.53 -25.35
CA TYR A 171 -15.94 1.68 -25.83
C TYR A 171 -16.18 1.26 -27.28
N GLY A 172 -17.41 0.90 -27.64
CA GLY A 172 -17.78 0.58 -29.01
C GLY A 172 -17.51 1.74 -29.99
N ILE A 173 -17.74 2.99 -29.57
CA ILE A 173 -17.39 4.18 -30.37
C ILE A 173 -15.87 4.31 -30.47
N LEU A 174 -15.16 4.28 -29.34
CA LEU A 174 -13.69 4.44 -29.31
C LEU A 174 -12.98 3.37 -30.15
N GLU A 175 -13.41 2.12 -30.07
CA GLU A 175 -12.77 0.96 -30.71
C GLU A 175 -13.13 0.80 -32.19
N LYS A 176 -14.35 1.17 -32.61
CA LYS A 176 -14.85 0.82 -33.95
C LYS A 176 -14.99 2.01 -34.91
N THR A 177 -14.92 3.25 -34.40
CA THR A 177 -15.01 4.43 -35.26
C THR A 177 -13.74 4.59 -36.10
N ASP A 178 -13.91 4.92 -37.39
CA ASP A 178 -12.81 5.26 -38.28
C ASP A 178 -12.44 6.75 -38.10
N TRP A 179 -11.58 7.01 -37.12
CA TRP A 179 -11.13 8.36 -36.77
C TRP A 179 -10.31 9.03 -37.87
N LYS A 180 -9.84 8.29 -38.89
CA LYS A 180 -9.10 8.87 -40.03
C LYS A 180 -10.02 9.63 -40.99
N ASN A 181 -11.28 9.20 -41.08
CA ASN A 181 -12.24 9.67 -42.07
C ASN A 181 -13.35 10.57 -41.47
N ILE A 182 -13.29 10.88 -40.17
CA ILE A 182 -14.05 11.94 -39.49
C ILE A 182 -13.22 13.23 -39.49
#